data_AF-A0A9W4XGN0-F1
#
_entry.id   AF-A0A9W4XGN0-F1
#
_cell.length_a   1.000
_cell.length_b   1.000
_cell.length_c   1.000
_cell.angle_alpha   90.00
_cell.angle_beta   90.00
_cell.angle_gamma   90.00
#
_symmetry.space_group_name_H-M   'P 1'
#
loop_
_entity.id
_entity.type
_entity.pdbx_description
1 polymer ?
#
loop_
_entity_poly.entity_id
_entity_poly.type
_entity_poly.pdbx_seq_one_letter_code
_entity_poly.pdbx_strand_id
1 'polypeptide(L)'
;MLFNTLSFFLPLLFITPTSSSPTPSEISTALQSFSKIPECFLPSPGQNCAGHAQTDIIVQYGKNTSTSERDMFLNAARASGAVIHNEINNFGFTAFVPKDVVELMKSYGEVVGTKVYGNGCAGVPWCGEAPC
;
A
#
# COMPACT_ATOMS: atom_id res chain seq x y z
N MET A 1 21.57 6.97 68.37
CA MET A 1 20.68 5.83 68.07
C MET A 1 19.26 6.36 67.99
N LEU A 2 18.52 5.96 66.94
CA LEU A 2 17.06 6.08 66.70
C LEU A 2 16.79 6.66 65.30
N PHE A 3 16.77 5.78 64.29
CA PHE A 3 16.07 6.05 63.03
C PHE A 3 14.77 5.26 63.03
N ASN A 4 13.68 6.01 62.98
CA ASN A 4 12.29 5.57 63.05
C ASN A 4 11.86 5.17 61.64
N THR A 5 11.54 3.89 61.40
CA THR A 5 11.10 3.37 60.10
C THR A 5 9.58 3.41 60.03
N LEU A 6 9.05 4.41 59.31
CA LEU A 6 7.62 4.55 59.04
C LEU A 6 7.26 3.72 57.78
N SER A 7 6.67 2.56 57.98
CA SER A 7 6.21 1.68 56.89
C SER A 7 4.82 2.13 56.42
N PHE A 8 4.74 2.75 55.24
CA PHE A 8 3.48 3.06 54.56
C PHE A 8 3.03 1.85 53.73
N PHE A 9 1.95 1.18 54.13
CA PHE A 9 1.25 0.18 53.32
C PHE A 9 0.27 0.89 52.37
N LEU A 10 0.59 0.92 51.07
CA LEU A 10 -0.34 1.37 50.03
C LEU A 10 -1.18 0.17 49.55
N PRO A 11 -2.52 0.26 49.50
CA PRO A 11 -3.35 -0.80 48.92
C PRO A 11 -3.25 -0.76 47.39
N LEU A 12 -2.75 -1.84 46.78
CA LEU A 12 -2.86 -2.07 45.34
C LEU A 12 -4.33 -2.33 45.00
N LEU A 13 -4.98 -1.34 44.39
CA LEU A 13 -6.27 -1.51 43.72
C LEU A 13 -6.02 -2.25 42.38
N PHE A 14 -6.39 -3.52 42.33
CA PHE A 14 -6.44 -4.30 41.09
C PHE A 14 -7.66 -3.86 40.28
N ILE A 15 -7.42 -3.10 39.20
CA ILE A 15 -8.43 -2.76 38.20
C ILE A 15 -8.51 -3.95 37.25
N THR A 16 -9.58 -4.75 37.36
CA THR A 16 -9.86 -5.81 36.39
C THR A 16 -10.51 -5.18 35.16
N PRO A 17 -9.96 -5.34 33.93
CA PRO A 17 -10.64 -4.87 32.74
C PRO A 17 -11.89 -5.74 32.52
N THR A 18 -13.06 -5.15 32.74
CA THR A 18 -14.34 -5.74 32.34
C THR A 18 -14.43 -5.73 30.82
N SER A 19 -14.04 -6.84 30.19
CA SER A 19 -14.29 -7.11 28.78
C SER A 19 -15.77 -7.44 28.60
N SER A 20 -16.60 -6.40 28.48
CA SER A 20 -17.96 -6.55 27.98
C SER A 20 -17.86 -6.80 26.48
N SER A 21 -18.26 -8.00 26.04
CA SER A 21 -18.42 -8.27 24.61
C SER A 21 -19.52 -7.36 24.05
N PRO A 22 -19.28 -6.65 22.93
CA PRO A 22 -20.27 -5.75 22.38
C PRO A 22 -21.52 -6.53 21.99
N THR A 23 -22.68 -5.96 22.30
CA THR A 23 -23.97 -6.53 21.93
C THR A 23 -24.18 -6.44 20.41
N PRO A 24 -24.96 -7.33 19.79
CA PRO A 24 -25.22 -7.30 18.35
C PRO A 24 -25.76 -5.95 17.85
N SER A 25 -26.53 -5.24 18.68
CA SER A 25 -27.04 -3.90 18.39
C SER A 25 -25.95 -2.84 18.35
N GLU A 26 -24.95 -2.92 19.21
CA GLU A 26 -23.77 -2.03 19.21
C GLU A 26 -22.90 -2.29 17.98
N ILE A 27 -22.73 -3.56 17.58
CA ILE A 27 -22.02 -3.95 16.35
C ILE A 27 -22.74 -3.41 15.11
N SER A 28 -24.06 -3.56 15.03
CA SER A 28 -24.86 -3.03 13.91
C SER A 28 -24.77 -1.51 13.83
N THR A 29 -24.79 -0.82 14.96
CA THR A 29 -24.69 0.65 15.00
C THR A 29 -23.29 1.12 14.59
N ALA A 30 -22.25 0.43 15.04
CA ALA A 30 -20.87 0.69 14.62
C ALA A 30 -20.70 0.47 13.10
N LEU A 31 -21.20 -0.65 12.56
CA LEU A 31 -21.15 -0.92 11.12
C LEU A 31 -21.88 0.13 10.29
N GLN A 32 -23.05 0.59 10.75
CA GLN A 32 -23.77 1.68 10.09
C GLN A 32 -22.99 2.99 10.15
N SER A 33 -22.29 3.27 11.25
CA SER A 33 -21.43 4.45 11.31
C SER A 33 -20.24 4.34 10.35
N PHE A 34 -19.59 3.16 10.22
CA PHE A 34 -18.51 2.95 9.25
C PHE A 34 -18.96 3.10 7.80
N SER A 35 -20.17 2.63 7.46
CA SER A 35 -20.74 2.75 6.11
C SER A 35 -21.05 4.19 5.66
N LYS A 36 -20.99 5.15 6.58
CA LYS A 36 -21.31 6.57 6.34
C LYS A 36 -20.08 7.48 6.39
N ILE A 37 -18.91 6.94 6.69
CA ILE A 37 -17.65 7.69 6.74
C ILE A 37 -17.14 7.83 5.31
N PRO A 38 -16.98 9.07 4.79
CA PRO A 38 -16.58 9.30 3.42
C PRO A 38 -15.23 8.65 3.06
N GLU A 39 -14.31 8.58 4.03
CA GLU A 39 -13.00 7.95 3.92
C GLU A 39 -13.04 6.41 3.82
N CYS A 40 -14.20 5.79 4.07
CA CYS A 40 -14.41 4.35 4.00
C CYS A 40 -15.27 3.91 2.81
N PHE A 41 -15.70 4.83 1.94
CA PHE A 41 -16.33 4.43 0.69
C PHE A 41 -15.29 3.81 -0.22
N LEU A 42 -15.47 2.52 -0.48
CA LEU A 42 -14.84 1.90 -1.63
C LEU A 42 -15.29 2.68 -2.87
N PRO A 43 -14.37 3.12 -3.75
CA PRO A 43 -14.76 3.74 -4.99
C PRO A 43 -15.67 2.80 -5.78
N SER A 44 -16.61 3.40 -6.51
CA SER A 44 -17.60 2.66 -7.28
C SER A 44 -16.88 1.65 -8.19
N PRO A 45 -17.35 0.39 -8.27
CA PRO A 45 -16.76 -0.59 -9.19
C PRO A 45 -16.64 -0.01 -10.61
N GLY A 46 -15.44 -0.04 -11.20
CA GLY A 46 -15.14 0.59 -12.49
C GLY A 46 -14.67 2.05 -12.44
N GLN A 47 -14.65 2.67 -11.25
CA GLN A 47 -13.92 3.90 -10.93
C GLN A 47 -12.69 3.63 -10.04
N ASN A 48 -12.36 2.35 -9.86
CA ASN A 48 -11.19 1.87 -9.15
C ASN A 48 -10.39 0.97 -10.08
N CYS A 49 -9.10 0.80 -9.80
CA CYS A 49 -8.25 -0.02 -10.67
C CYS A 49 -8.51 -1.53 -10.50
N ALA A 50 -9.48 -1.91 -9.66
CA ALA A 50 -10.01 -3.28 -9.58
C ALA A 50 -10.87 -3.59 -10.83
N GLY A 51 -10.26 -4.25 -11.82
CA GLY A 51 -10.93 -4.73 -13.04
C GLY A 51 -10.46 -4.08 -14.33
N HIS A 52 -9.65 -3.01 -14.26
CA HIS A 52 -8.88 -2.53 -15.41
C HIS A 52 -7.73 -3.51 -15.70
N ALA A 53 -7.43 -3.78 -16.97
CA ALA A 53 -6.30 -4.62 -17.38
C ALA A 53 -4.92 -3.95 -17.14
N GLN A 54 -4.85 -2.97 -16.23
CA GLN A 54 -3.64 -2.26 -15.85
C GLN A 54 -3.22 -2.70 -14.44
N THR A 55 -1.91 -2.85 -14.27
CA THR A 55 -1.28 -3.28 -13.03
C THR A 55 -0.44 -2.13 -12.51
N ASP A 56 -0.59 -1.81 -11.23
CA ASP A 56 0.33 -0.90 -10.54
C ASP A 56 1.71 -1.57 -10.44
N ILE A 57 2.75 -0.87 -10.85
CA ILE A 57 4.12 -1.39 -10.84
C ILE A 57 5.12 -0.39 -10.27
N ILE A 58 6.21 -0.94 -9.73
CA ILE A 58 7.47 -0.22 -9.52
C ILE A 58 8.49 -0.83 -10.47
N VAL A 59 9.08 0.00 -11.32
CA VAL A 59 10.26 -0.35 -12.11
C VAL A 59 11.48 0.21 -11.39
N GLN A 60 12.44 -0.66 -11.06
CA GLN A 60 13.71 -0.30 -10.45
C GLN A 60 14.85 -0.62 -11.40
N TYR A 61 15.56 0.40 -11.85
CA TYR A 61 16.72 0.25 -12.72
C TYR A 61 17.89 -0.39 -11.96
N GLY A 62 18.66 -1.20 -12.67
CA GLY A 62 19.92 -1.74 -12.18
C GLY A 62 21.00 -0.67 -12.13
N LYS A 63 22.02 -0.89 -11.29
CA LYS A 63 23.16 0.03 -11.14
C LYS A 63 23.85 0.37 -12.47
N ASN A 64 23.86 -0.58 -13.40
CA ASN A 64 24.53 -0.47 -14.70
C ASN A 64 23.55 -0.30 -15.87
N THR A 65 22.26 -0.14 -15.61
CA THR A 65 21.27 0.09 -16.67
C THR A 65 21.60 1.41 -17.36
N SER A 66 21.84 1.37 -18.65
CA SER A 66 22.20 2.51 -19.49
C SER A 66 21.04 3.49 -19.65
N THR A 67 21.32 4.73 -20.06
CA THR A 67 20.27 5.73 -20.32
C THR A 67 19.27 5.25 -21.37
N SER A 68 19.76 4.63 -22.46
CA SER A 68 18.88 4.12 -23.51
C SER A 68 17.96 3.00 -23.02
N GLU A 69 18.43 2.13 -22.11
CA GLU A 69 17.59 1.10 -21.51
C GLU A 69 16.53 1.72 -20.58
N ARG A 70 16.90 2.71 -19.77
CA ARG A 70 15.94 3.44 -18.91
C ARG A 70 14.84 4.10 -19.74
N ASP A 71 15.25 4.80 -20.80
CA ASP A 71 14.34 5.46 -21.73
C ASP A 71 13.44 4.44 -22.42
N MET A 72 13.96 3.26 -22.77
CA MET A 72 13.17 2.18 -23.37
C MET A 72 12.04 1.72 -22.44
N PHE A 73 12.31 1.46 -21.16
CA PHE A 73 11.26 1.07 -20.21
C PHE A 73 10.21 2.16 -20.03
N LEU A 74 10.65 3.41 -19.86
CA LEU A 74 9.74 4.53 -19.64
C LEU A 74 8.87 4.80 -20.88
N ASN A 75 9.47 4.76 -22.07
CA ASN A 75 8.75 4.95 -23.32
C ASN A 75 7.81 3.79 -23.64
N ALA A 76 8.18 2.54 -23.31
CA ALA A 76 7.30 1.38 -23.46
C ALA A 76 6.03 1.54 -22.60
N ALA A 77 6.19 1.96 -21.33
CA ALA A 77 5.06 2.29 -20.47
C ALA A 77 4.19 3.40 -21.10
N ARG A 78 4.77 4.55 -21.43
CA ARG A 78 4.02 5.68 -22.02
C ARG A 78 3.29 5.32 -23.32
N ALA A 79 3.95 4.61 -24.23
CA ALA A 79 3.40 4.20 -25.51
C ALA A 79 2.23 3.20 -25.36
N SER A 80 2.20 2.46 -24.26
CA SER A 80 1.10 1.53 -23.94
C SER A 80 -0.15 2.20 -23.36
N GLY A 81 -0.13 3.53 -23.18
CA GLY A 81 -1.19 4.26 -22.48
C GLY A 81 -1.12 4.12 -20.96
N ALA A 82 0.07 3.81 -20.41
CA ALA A 82 0.28 3.78 -18.97
C ALA A 82 0.17 5.18 -18.37
N VAL A 83 -0.28 5.24 -17.11
CA VAL A 83 -0.24 6.45 -16.29
C VAL A 83 1.01 6.39 -15.42
N ILE A 84 1.97 7.29 -15.66
CA ILE A 84 3.19 7.38 -14.85
C ILE A 84 2.89 8.27 -13.63
N HIS A 85 3.04 7.72 -12.42
CA HIS A 85 2.79 8.46 -11.18
C HIS A 85 4.00 9.27 -10.74
N ASN A 86 5.18 8.64 -10.78
CA ASN A 86 6.41 9.26 -10.34
C ASN A 86 7.61 8.68 -11.08
N GLU A 87 8.56 9.54 -11.41
CA GLU A 87 9.85 9.17 -11.99
C GLU A 87 10.95 9.57 -11.01
N ILE A 88 11.71 8.58 -10.55
CA ILE A 88 12.83 8.81 -9.65
C ILE A 88 14.10 8.72 -10.49
N ASN A 89 14.69 9.89 -10.76
CA ASN A 89 15.87 10.03 -11.62
C ASN A 89 16.91 8.94 -11.36
N ASN A 90 17.26 8.20 -12.41
CA ASN A 90 18.26 7.12 -12.39
C ASN A 90 17.95 5.92 -11.49
N PHE A 91 16.83 5.90 -10.77
CA PHE A 91 16.42 4.81 -9.91
C PHE A 91 15.29 3.98 -10.50
N GLY A 92 14.29 4.63 -11.11
CA GLY A 92 13.09 3.92 -11.54
C GLY A 92 11.87 4.80 -11.71
N PHE A 93 10.70 4.18 -11.81
CA PHE A 93 9.41 4.87 -11.83
C PHE A 93 8.28 3.99 -11.29
N THR A 94 7.17 4.63 -10.97
CA THR A 94 5.91 3.98 -10.60
C THR A 94 4.81 4.32 -11.60
N ALA A 95 3.98 3.34 -11.95
CA ALA A 95 2.97 3.53 -12.99
C ALA A 95 1.86 2.48 -12.95
N PHE A 96 0.69 2.83 -13.47
CA PHE A 96 -0.32 1.86 -13.92
C PHE A 96 -0.05 1.47 -15.37
N VAL A 97 0.33 0.22 -15.60
CA VAL A 97 0.75 -0.28 -16.92
C VAL A 97 -0.10 -1.48 -17.33
N PRO A 98 -0.53 -1.60 -18.61
CA PRO A 98 -1.22 -2.79 -19.10
C PRO A 98 -0.47 -4.08 -18.77
N LYS A 99 -1.20 -5.11 -18.32
CA LYS A 99 -0.61 -6.36 -17.83
C LYS A 99 0.38 -7.00 -18.80
N ASP A 100 0.04 -7.05 -20.09
CA ASP A 100 0.89 -7.65 -21.13
C ASP A 100 2.24 -6.91 -21.27
N VAL A 101 2.23 -5.59 -21.08
CA VAL A 101 3.44 -4.77 -21.10
C VAL A 101 4.27 -5.01 -19.85
N VAL A 102 3.65 -5.21 -18.68
CA VAL A 102 4.35 -5.58 -17.45
C VAL A 102 5.07 -6.93 -17.61
N GLU A 103 4.43 -7.91 -18.22
CA GLU A 103 5.05 -9.22 -18.48
C GLU A 103 6.25 -9.09 -19.42
N LEU A 104 6.13 -8.28 -20.48
CA LEU A 104 7.25 -7.97 -21.37
C LEU A 104 8.39 -7.27 -20.64
N MET A 105 8.08 -6.25 -19.84
CA MET A 105 9.08 -5.51 -19.05
C MET A 105 9.80 -6.42 -18.05
N LYS A 106 9.10 -7.36 -17.40
CA LYS A 106 9.73 -8.37 -16.52
C LYS A 106 10.70 -9.24 -17.30
N SER A 107 10.28 -9.76 -18.45
CA SER A 107 11.10 -10.67 -19.25
C SER A 107 12.41 -10.02 -19.73
N TYR A 108 12.36 -8.75 -20.16
CA TYR A 108 13.55 -8.03 -20.59
C TYR A 108 14.35 -7.46 -19.41
N GLY A 109 13.67 -7.05 -18.34
CA GLY A 109 14.29 -6.44 -17.15
C GLY A 109 15.34 -7.33 -16.51
N GLU A 110 15.08 -8.63 -16.40
CA GLU A 110 16.04 -9.60 -15.84
C GLU A 110 17.38 -9.61 -16.60
N VAL A 111 17.36 -9.41 -17.91
CA VAL A 111 18.57 -9.38 -18.76
C VAL A 111 19.45 -8.16 -18.48
N VAL A 112 18.82 -7.00 -18.22
CA VAL A 112 19.50 -5.71 -18.05
C VAL A 112 19.59 -5.26 -16.59
N GLY A 113 19.30 -6.18 -15.66
CA GLY A 113 19.34 -5.94 -14.22
C GLY A 113 18.26 -4.98 -13.69
N THR A 114 17.22 -4.73 -14.48
CA THR A 114 16.04 -3.96 -14.08
C THR A 114 14.99 -4.87 -13.45
N LYS A 115 14.45 -4.48 -12.30
CA LYS A 115 13.43 -5.25 -11.59
C LYS A 115 12.08 -4.58 -11.74
N VAL A 116 11.06 -5.37 -12.06
CA VAL A 116 9.69 -4.90 -12.21
C VAL A 116 8.82 -5.60 -11.18
N TYR A 117 8.43 -4.85 -10.16
CA TYR A 117 7.57 -5.32 -9.09
C TYR A 117 6.13 -5.01 -9.46
N GLY A 118 5.24 -6.00 -9.36
CA GLY A 118 3.79 -5.77 -9.45
C GLY A 118 3.22 -5.39 -8.09
N ASN A 119 2.11 -4.66 -8.10
CA ASN A 119 1.50 -4.05 -6.92
C ASN A 119 2.50 -3.12 -6.22
N GLY A 120 2.74 -1.95 -6.83
CA GLY A 120 3.62 -0.91 -6.28
C GLY A 120 3.26 -0.49 -4.86
N CYS A 121 2.03 -0.77 -4.43
CA CYS A 121 1.58 -0.67 -3.05
C CYS A 121 1.87 -1.89 -2.17
N ALA A 122 2.98 -2.60 -2.37
CA ALA A 122 3.45 -3.71 -1.53
C ALA A 122 3.63 -3.26 -0.07
N GLY A 123 2.52 -3.23 0.69
CA GLY A 123 2.42 -2.75 2.07
C GLY A 123 1.07 -2.16 2.47
N VAL A 124 0.20 -1.78 1.52
CA VAL A 124 -1.05 -1.07 1.82
C VAL A 124 -2.29 -1.86 1.33
N PRO A 125 -3.11 -2.41 2.25
CA PRO A 125 -4.20 -3.35 1.90
C PRO A 125 -5.29 -2.79 0.97
N TRP A 126 -5.46 -1.46 0.93
CA TRP A 126 -6.54 -0.77 0.20
C TRP A 126 -6.10 -0.22 -1.17
N CYS A 127 -4.87 -0.47 -1.59
CA CYS A 127 -4.34 0.17 -2.81
C CYS A 127 -4.87 -0.42 -4.12
N GLY A 128 -5.39 -1.65 -4.10
CA GLY A 128 -6.13 -2.20 -5.25
C GLY A 128 -7.46 -1.49 -5.50
N GLU A 129 -7.88 -0.64 -4.55
CA GLU A 129 -9.11 0.14 -4.59
C GLU A 129 -8.83 1.64 -4.77
N ALA A 130 -7.58 2.05 -5.05
CA ALA A 130 -7.33 3.45 -5.39
C ALA A 130 -8.07 3.81 -6.70
N PRO A 131 -8.67 5.02 -6.79
CA PRO A 131 -9.24 5.48 -8.03
C PRO A 131 -8.14 5.61 -9.09
N CYS A 132 -8.43 5.10 -10.28
CA CYS A 132 -7.74 5.54 -11.48
C CYS A 132 -8.28 6.95 -11.83
#